data_AF-A0AAP5YED5-F1
#
_entry.id   AF-A0AAP5YED5-F1
#
_cell.length_a   1.000
_cell.length_b   1.000
_cell.length_c   1.000
_cell.angle_alpha   90.00
_cell.angle_beta   90.00
_cell.angle_gamma   90.00
#
_symmetry.space_group_name_H-M   'P 1'
#
loop_
_entity.id
_entity.type
_entity.pdbx_description
1 polymer ?
#
loop_
_entity_poly.entity_id
_entity_poly.type
_entity_poly.pdbx_seq_one_letter_code
_entity_poly.pdbx_strand_id
1 'polypeptide(L)'
;FPEGVPEDINQTIENELRLIEDLKYHYYFLTIHDIVMFAKQQGILYQGRGSAANSVVCYCLEITAVDPRQISVLFERFISKERREPPDIDVDFEHERREEVIQYIYKKYGRERAALAATVISYRFKSAVREVGKALGIEETQLDFFIKNVNRRDRSQGWQAQIIELGLQPESLKGQQFIQLVNEIIGFHRHLSQHVGGFVISSGPLYELV
;
A
#
# COMPACT_ATOMS: atom_id res chain seq x y z
N PHE A 1 8.52 -30.44 -0.77
CA PHE A 1 8.08 -31.69 -1.41
C PHE A 1 8.76 -32.89 -0.74
N PRO A 2 8.23 -33.38 0.40
CA PRO A 2 8.88 -34.45 1.17
C PRO A 2 8.95 -35.81 0.45
N GLU A 3 8.02 -36.06 -0.47
CA GLU A 3 7.89 -37.31 -1.22
C GLU A 3 8.57 -37.25 -2.61
N GLY A 4 9.36 -36.19 -2.86
CA GLY A 4 9.93 -35.89 -4.17
C GLY A 4 9.13 -34.85 -4.95
N VAL A 5 9.80 -34.16 -5.87
CA VAL A 5 9.19 -33.13 -6.72
C VAL A 5 8.65 -33.79 -8.00
N PRO A 6 7.35 -33.65 -8.32
CA PRO A 6 6.80 -34.07 -9.61
C PRO A 6 7.54 -33.43 -10.79
N GLU A 7 7.68 -34.17 -11.89
CA GLU A 7 8.48 -33.72 -13.05
C GLU A 7 7.99 -32.40 -13.66
N ASP A 8 6.67 -32.23 -13.76
CA ASP A 8 6.01 -31.01 -14.25
C ASP A 8 6.28 -29.79 -13.36
N ILE A 9 6.31 -30.00 -12.04
CA ILE A 9 6.66 -28.97 -11.06
C ILE A 9 8.15 -28.66 -11.12
N ASN A 10 9.00 -29.67 -11.26
CA ASN A 10 10.44 -29.48 -11.40
C ASN A 10 10.76 -28.64 -12.64
N GLN A 11 10.12 -28.93 -13.78
CA GLN A 11 10.25 -28.15 -14.99
C GLN A 11 9.76 -26.70 -14.81
N THR A 12 8.70 -26.49 -14.05
CA THR A 12 8.21 -25.16 -13.69
C THR A 12 9.24 -24.41 -12.84
N ILE A 13 9.79 -25.04 -11.79
CA ILE A 13 10.84 -24.45 -10.93
C ILE A 13 12.04 -24.01 -11.77
N GLU A 14 12.56 -24.86 -12.65
CA GLU A 14 13.66 -24.56 -13.57
C GLU A 14 13.37 -23.33 -14.44
N ASN A 15 12.16 -23.24 -14.98
CA ASN A 15 11.75 -22.11 -15.82
C ASN A 15 11.62 -20.80 -15.02
N GLU A 16 11.02 -20.86 -13.83
CA GLU A 16 10.91 -19.70 -12.93
C GLU A 16 12.29 -19.20 -12.50
N LEU A 17 13.18 -20.10 -12.06
CA LEU A 17 14.54 -19.77 -11.63
C LEU A 17 15.36 -19.13 -12.75
N ARG A 18 15.30 -19.69 -13.97
CA ARG A 18 15.96 -19.11 -15.15
C ARG A 18 15.45 -17.69 -15.43
N LEU A 19 14.15 -17.46 -15.32
CA LEU A 19 13.58 -16.13 -15.54
C LEU A 19 13.99 -15.13 -14.45
N ILE A 20 14.01 -15.57 -13.19
CA ILE A 20 14.47 -14.76 -12.04
C ILE A 20 15.94 -14.38 -12.21
N GLU A 21 16.78 -15.30 -12.69
CA GLU A 21 18.18 -15.06 -12.98
C GLU A 21 18.38 -14.09 -14.16
N ASP A 22 17.69 -14.34 -15.28
CA ASP A 22 17.76 -13.49 -16.47
C ASP A 22 17.39 -12.03 -16.18
N LEU A 23 16.38 -11.82 -15.31
CA LEU A 23 15.91 -10.50 -14.89
C LEU A 23 16.65 -9.96 -13.65
N LYS A 24 17.59 -10.75 -13.10
CA LYS A 24 18.38 -10.44 -11.91
C LYS A 24 17.56 -10.16 -10.66
N TYR A 25 16.38 -10.75 -10.52
CA TYR A 25 15.50 -10.54 -9.36
C TYR A 25 15.79 -11.44 -8.16
N HIS A 26 16.82 -12.29 -8.23
CA HIS A 26 17.19 -13.21 -7.16
C HIS A 26 17.37 -12.52 -5.79
N TYR A 27 17.94 -11.30 -5.75
CA TYR A 27 18.12 -10.56 -4.50
C TYR A 27 16.79 -10.22 -3.81
N TYR A 28 15.74 -10.00 -4.60
CA TYR A 28 14.43 -9.63 -4.09
C TYR A 28 13.76 -10.82 -3.41
N PHE A 29 13.77 -12.00 -4.06
CA PHE A 29 13.27 -13.25 -3.48
C PHE A 29 14.02 -13.61 -2.21
N LEU A 30 15.35 -13.51 -2.20
CA LEU A 30 16.16 -13.83 -1.02
C LEU A 30 15.92 -12.85 0.14
N THR A 31 15.67 -11.57 -0.16
CA THR A 31 15.33 -10.57 0.87
C THR A 31 13.99 -10.90 1.52
N ILE A 32 12.96 -11.20 0.73
CA ILE A 32 11.65 -11.57 1.28
C ILE A 32 11.73 -12.91 2.03
N HIS A 33 12.39 -13.92 1.45
CA HIS A 33 12.59 -15.23 2.09
C HIS A 33 13.20 -15.08 3.49
N ASP A 34 14.24 -14.25 3.62
CA ASP A 34 14.87 -13.99 4.91
C ASP A 34 13.92 -13.36 5.94
N ILE A 35 13.11 -12.39 5.53
CA ILE A 35 12.13 -11.72 6.40
C ILE A 35 11.05 -12.72 6.85
N VAL A 36 10.53 -13.55 5.94
CA VAL A 36 9.51 -14.56 6.30
C VAL A 36 10.09 -15.67 7.17
N MET A 37 11.36 -16.05 6.97
CA MET A 37 12.03 -17.01 7.84
C MET A 37 12.25 -16.47 9.25
N PHE A 38 12.59 -15.18 9.38
CA PHE A 38 12.60 -14.52 10.69
C PHE A 38 11.22 -14.61 11.36
N ALA A 39 10.14 -14.21 10.65
CA ALA A 39 8.78 -14.28 11.18
C ALA A 39 8.41 -15.69 11.63
N LYS A 40 8.70 -16.70 10.78
CA LYS A 40 8.48 -18.12 11.08
C LYS A 40 9.21 -18.56 12.35
N GLN A 41 10.49 -18.21 12.49
CA GLN A 41 11.30 -18.56 13.66
C GLN A 41 10.80 -17.91 14.95
N GLN A 42 10.23 -16.71 14.87
CA GLN A 42 9.62 -16.00 16.00
C GLN A 42 8.15 -16.39 16.25
N GLY A 43 7.60 -17.32 15.47
CA GLY A 43 6.19 -17.72 15.54
C GLY A 43 5.22 -16.58 15.20
N ILE A 44 5.64 -15.62 14.37
CA ILE A 44 4.80 -14.53 13.86
C ILE A 44 4.04 -15.07 12.64
N LEU A 45 2.71 -14.96 12.64
CA LEU A 45 1.91 -15.37 11.49
C LEU A 45 2.18 -14.44 10.30
N TYR A 46 2.32 -15.03 9.11
CA TYR A 46 2.53 -14.28 7.89
C TYR A 46 1.87 -14.96 6.69
N GLN A 47 1.59 -14.19 5.64
CA GLN A 47 0.96 -14.68 4.42
C GLN A 47 1.37 -13.84 3.21
N GLY A 48 1.99 -14.47 2.21
CA GLY A 48 2.21 -13.85 0.90
C GLY A 48 0.88 -13.51 0.20
N ARG A 49 0.83 -12.34 -0.46
CA ARG A 49 -0.33 -11.81 -1.17
C ARG A 49 -0.04 -11.57 -2.66
N GLY A 50 -1.11 -11.29 -3.40
CA GLY A 50 -1.02 -10.84 -4.78
C GLY A 50 -0.50 -11.92 -5.73
N SER A 51 0.29 -11.48 -6.71
CA SER A 51 0.78 -12.34 -7.78
C SER A 51 1.85 -13.33 -7.32
N ALA A 52 2.49 -13.12 -6.17
CA ALA A 52 3.46 -14.04 -5.57
C ALA A 52 2.90 -15.46 -5.33
N ALA A 53 1.58 -15.58 -5.17
CA ALA A 53 0.90 -16.88 -5.07
C ALA A 53 0.95 -17.72 -6.37
N ASN A 54 1.32 -17.13 -7.51
CA ASN A 54 1.46 -17.81 -8.79
C ASN A 54 2.89 -18.33 -9.06
N SER A 55 3.77 -18.34 -8.05
CA SER A 55 5.14 -18.82 -8.20
C SER A 55 5.40 -20.04 -7.33
N VAL A 56 5.87 -21.11 -7.97
CA VAL A 56 6.35 -22.31 -7.31
C VAL A 56 7.61 -22.00 -6.48
N VAL A 57 8.48 -21.11 -6.97
CA VAL A 57 9.66 -20.65 -6.21
C VAL A 57 9.23 -19.93 -4.92
N CYS A 58 8.21 -19.06 -4.96
CA CYS A 58 7.66 -18.45 -3.74
C CYS A 58 7.10 -19.49 -2.76
N TYR A 59 6.45 -20.55 -3.26
CA TYR A 59 5.96 -21.65 -2.43
C TYR A 59 7.14 -22.42 -1.78
N CYS A 60 8.17 -22.74 -2.55
CA CYS A 60 9.36 -23.44 -2.07
C CYS A 60 10.14 -22.62 -1.03
N LEU A 61 10.19 -21.30 -1.17
CA LEU A 61 10.80 -20.37 -0.21
C LEU A 61 9.89 -20.06 0.99
N GLU A 62 8.72 -20.69 1.05
CA GLU A 62 7.68 -20.49 2.05
C GLU A 62 7.19 -19.04 2.18
N ILE A 63 7.29 -18.26 1.10
CA ILE A 63 6.73 -16.90 1.00
C ILE A 63 5.21 -16.98 0.87
N THR A 64 4.71 -18.00 0.16
CA THR A 64 3.28 -18.31 0.03
C THR A 64 2.98 -19.73 0.48
N ALA A 65 1.80 -19.94 1.05
CA ALA A 65 1.29 -21.25 1.44
C ALA A 65 0.48 -21.95 0.32
N VAL A 66 0.33 -21.30 -0.84
CA VAL A 66 -0.49 -21.81 -1.95
C VAL A 66 0.22 -22.94 -2.66
N ASP A 67 -0.31 -24.16 -2.53
CA ASP A 67 0.25 -25.37 -3.15
C ASP A 67 0.01 -25.36 -4.67
N PRO A 68 1.07 -25.32 -5.50
CA PRO A 68 0.92 -25.27 -6.95
C PRO A 68 0.32 -26.55 -7.56
N ARG A 69 0.24 -27.66 -6.79
CA ARG A 69 -0.46 -28.88 -7.23
C ARG A 69 -1.97 -28.73 -7.25
N GLN A 70 -2.50 -27.77 -6.50
CA GLN A 70 -3.93 -27.63 -6.26
C GLN A 70 -4.56 -26.55 -7.15
N ILE A 71 -3.74 -25.74 -7.83
CA ILE A 71 -4.20 -24.62 -8.64
C ILE A 71 -3.38 -24.49 -9.92
N SER A 72 -4.02 -24.00 -11.00
CA SER A 72 -3.29 -23.57 -12.18
C SER A 72 -2.72 -22.17 -11.92
N VAL A 73 -1.41 -22.09 -11.73
CA VAL A 73 -0.69 -20.83 -11.56
C VAL A 73 -0.32 -20.24 -12.92
N LEU A 74 -0.58 -18.94 -13.10
CA LEU A 74 -0.13 -18.19 -14.28
C LEU A 74 1.08 -17.34 -13.89
N PHE A 75 2.27 -17.93 -13.95
CA PHE A 75 3.51 -17.30 -13.52
C PHE A 75 3.82 -16.00 -14.29
N GLU A 76 3.44 -15.89 -15.56
CA GLU A 76 3.66 -14.70 -16.40
C GLU A 76 2.89 -13.47 -15.90
N ARG A 77 1.88 -13.66 -15.05
CA ARG A 77 1.19 -12.55 -14.36
C ARG A 77 2.02 -11.99 -13.20
N PHE A 78 2.97 -12.76 -12.69
CA PHE A 78 3.86 -12.37 -11.62
C PHE A 78 5.16 -11.79 -12.15
N ILE A 79 5.84 -12.50 -13.06
CA ILE A 79 7.07 -12.04 -13.71
C ILE A 79 6.94 -12.17 -15.23
N SER A 80 7.18 -11.07 -15.95
CA SER A 80 7.21 -11.08 -17.42
C SER A 80 8.33 -10.20 -17.95
N LYS A 81 9.12 -10.73 -18.91
CA LYS A 81 10.16 -9.97 -19.61
C LYS A 81 9.58 -8.77 -20.38
N GLU A 82 8.34 -8.86 -20.83
CA GLU A 82 7.69 -7.84 -21.65
C GLU A 82 7.29 -6.61 -20.82
N ARG A 83 6.93 -6.80 -19.55
CA ARG A 83 6.49 -5.70 -18.67
C ARG A 83 7.63 -4.77 -18.25
N ARG A 84 8.88 -5.28 -18.15
CA ARG A 84 10.05 -4.55 -17.65
C ARG A 84 9.82 -3.85 -16.29
N GLU A 85 8.90 -4.38 -15.49
CA GLU A 85 8.61 -3.93 -14.13
C GLU A 85 9.10 -5.00 -13.14
N PRO A 86 9.67 -4.63 -11.99
CA PRO A 86 9.96 -5.57 -10.91
C PRO A 86 8.69 -6.28 -10.42
N PRO A 87 8.77 -7.56 -10.03
CA PRO A 87 7.63 -8.23 -9.42
C PRO A 87 7.29 -7.58 -8.08
N ASP A 88 6.01 -7.61 -7.72
CA ASP A 88 5.54 -7.18 -6.42
C ASP A 88 5.32 -8.41 -5.51
N ILE A 89 6.03 -8.47 -4.38
CA ILE A 89 5.95 -9.57 -3.41
C ILE A 89 5.54 -8.95 -2.09
N ASP A 90 4.24 -8.84 -1.90
CA ASP A 90 3.66 -8.39 -0.64
C ASP A 90 3.54 -9.55 0.34
N VAL A 91 3.97 -9.32 1.58
CA VAL A 91 3.78 -10.23 2.70
C VAL A 91 3.07 -9.53 3.82
N ASP A 92 1.95 -10.10 4.24
CA ASP A 92 1.28 -9.70 5.46
C ASP A 92 1.92 -10.34 6.67
N PHE A 93 1.93 -9.60 7.77
CA PHE A 93 2.33 -10.10 9.09
C PHE A 93 1.21 -9.83 10.08
N GLU A 94 1.16 -10.63 11.14
CA GLU A 94 0.31 -10.42 12.31
C GLU A 94 0.40 -8.97 12.80
N HIS A 95 -0.76 -8.30 12.89
CA HIS A 95 -0.84 -6.86 13.16
C HIS A 95 -0.11 -6.45 14.43
N GLU A 96 -0.30 -7.20 15.53
CA GLU A 96 0.26 -6.87 16.85
C GLU A 96 1.79 -7.08 16.91
N ARG A 97 2.33 -7.92 16.03
CA ARG A 97 3.75 -8.33 16.02
C ARG A 97 4.54 -7.82 14.82
N ARG A 98 3.90 -7.06 13.91
CA ARG A 98 4.55 -6.47 12.73
C ARG A 98 5.76 -5.61 13.08
N GLU A 99 5.72 -4.92 14.22
CA GLU A 99 6.84 -4.08 14.67
C GLU A 99 8.13 -4.89 14.89
N GLU A 100 8.03 -6.16 15.34
CA GLU A 100 9.19 -7.03 15.50
C GLU A 100 9.91 -7.28 14.17
N VAL A 101 9.14 -7.47 13.09
CA VAL A 101 9.66 -7.65 11.73
C VAL A 101 10.32 -6.38 11.22
N ILE A 102 9.70 -5.21 11.46
CA ILE A 102 10.28 -3.90 11.12
C ILE A 102 11.62 -3.71 11.84
N GLN A 103 11.69 -4.01 13.14
CA GLN A 103 12.93 -3.89 13.91
C GLN A 103 14.00 -4.88 13.44
N TYR A 104 13.62 -6.09 13.02
CA TYR A 104 14.54 -7.03 12.39
C TYR A 104 15.17 -6.45 11.12
N ILE A 105 14.37 -5.86 10.24
CA ILE A 105 14.87 -5.21 9.01
C ILE A 105 15.83 -4.07 9.36
N TYR A 106 15.47 -3.19 10.29
CA TYR A 106 16.37 -2.12 10.74
C TYR A 106 17.68 -2.64 11.34
N LYS A 107 17.63 -3.71 12.14
CA LYS A 107 18.82 -4.33 12.73
C LYS A 107 19.73 -4.94 11.66
N LYS A 108 19.15 -5.57 10.64
CA LYS A 108 19.89 -6.26 9.58
C LYS A 108 20.50 -5.30 8.56
N TYR A 109 19.73 -4.34 8.08
CA TYR A 109 20.15 -3.44 7.00
C TYR A 109 20.72 -2.11 7.50
N GLY A 110 20.40 -1.72 8.74
CA GLY A 110 20.81 -0.44 9.34
C GLY A 110 19.85 0.70 8.97
N ARG A 111 19.71 1.66 9.88
CA ARG A 111 18.80 2.82 9.71
C ARG A 111 19.19 3.78 8.59
N GLU A 112 20.43 3.71 8.12
CA GLU A 112 20.89 4.50 6.98
C GLU A 112 20.39 3.93 5.65
N ARG A 113 20.07 2.63 5.58
CA ARG A 113 19.72 1.93 4.34
C ARG A 113 18.29 1.42 4.31
N ALA A 114 17.61 1.46 5.45
CA ALA A 114 16.25 0.97 5.63
C ALA A 114 15.37 2.08 6.20
N ALA A 115 14.15 2.26 5.69
CA ALA A 115 13.19 3.22 6.21
C ALA A 115 11.73 2.85 5.88
N LEU A 116 10.80 3.24 6.74
CA LEU A 116 9.37 3.26 6.40
C LEU A 116 9.10 4.37 5.38
N ALA A 117 8.29 4.07 4.36
CA ALA A 117 7.86 5.08 3.41
C ALA A 117 6.95 6.12 4.11
N ALA A 118 7.04 7.37 3.69
CA ALA A 118 6.12 8.41 4.13
C ALA A 118 4.82 8.38 3.31
N THR A 119 3.71 8.74 3.94
CA THR A 119 2.44 9.05 3.27
C THR A 119 2.14 10.52 3.45
N VAL A 120 1.99 11.25 2.35
CA VAL A 120 1.54 12.64 2.40
C VAL A 120 0.01 12.65 2.47
N ILE A 121 -0.52 13.11 3.60
CA ILE A 121 -1.97 13.22 3.80
C ILE A 121 -2.42 14.56 3.24
N SER A 122 -3.29 14.53 2.24
CA SER A 122 -3.90 15.73 1.66
C SER A 122 -5.31 15.98 2.19
N TYR A 123 -5.74 17.24 2.15
CA TYR A 123 -7.13 17.60 2.40
C TYR A 123 -8.04 16.99 1.34
N ARG A 124 -8.87 16.04 1.78
CA ARG A 124 -10.01 15.54 0.99
C ARG A 124 -11.25 16.33 1.33
N PHE A 125 -12.29 16.22 0.51
CA PHE A 125 -13.53 16.99 0.63
C PHE A 125 -14.05 17.12 2.07
N LYS A 126 -14.23 16.00 2.79
CA LYS A 126 -14.78 16.02 4.17
C LYS A 126 -13.91 16.80 5.14
N SER A 127 -12.58 16.59 5.09
CA SER A 127 -11.64 17.34 5.93
C SER A 127 -11.57 18.81 5.53
N ALA A 128 -11.62 19.12 4.23
CA ALA A 128 -11.58 20.50 3.76
C ALA A 128 -12.80 21.30 4.23
N VAL A 129 -14.01 20.75 4.04
CA VAL A 129 -15.26 21.32 4.54
C VAL A 129 -15.22 21.54 6.05
N ARG A 130 -14.73 20.55 6.80
CA ARG A 130 -14.66 20.65 8.26
C ARG A 130 -13.72 21.74 8.73
N GLU A 131 -12.50 21.79 8.21
CA GLU A 131 -11.48 22.74 8.69
C GLU A 131 -11.80 24.18 8.27
N VAL A 132 -12.21 24.41 7.01
CA VAL A 132 -12.62 25.74 6.54
C VAL A 132 -13.86 26.20 7.29
N GLY A 133 -14.84 25.31 7.46
CA GLY A 133 -16.07 25.60 8.19
C GLY A 133 -15.82 26.04 9.62
N LYS A 134 -14.96 25.30 10.35
CA LYS A 134 -14.57 25.66 11.72
C LYS A 134 -13.86 27.01 11.75
N ALA A 135 -12.92 27.26 10.84
CA ALA A 135 -12.19 28.53 10.78
C ALA A 135 -13.11 29.74 10.50
N LEU A 136 -14.18 29.55 9.72
CA LEU A 136 -15.20 30.57 9.42
C LEU A 136 -16.31 30.68 10.48
N GLY A 137 -16.22 29.90 11.57
CA GLY A 137 -17.21 29.88 12.64
C GLY A 137 -18.57 29.37 12.16
N ILE A 138 -18.59 28.29 11.39
CA ILE A 138 -19.80 27.48 11.12
C ILE A 138 -19.91 26.43 12.22
N GLU A 139 -21.11 26.27 12.77
CA GLU A 139 -21.38 25.29 13.83
C GLU A 139 -21.02 23.86 13.40
N GLU A 140 -20.39 23.10 14.28
CA GLU A 140 -19.94 21.74 13.97
C GLU A 140 -21.10 20.81 13.57
N THR A 141 -22.27 21.01 14.18
CA THR A 141 -23.49 20.26 13.86
C THR A 141 -23.96 20.51 12.42
N GLN A 142 -23.84 21.75 11.94
CA GLN A 142 -24.16 22.11 10.56
C GLN A 142 -23.12 21.52 9.59
N LEU A 143 -21.84 21.55 9.94
CA LEU A 143 -20.77 20.94 9.13
C LEU A 143 -20.94 19.42 9.02
N ASP A 144 -21.25 18.74 10.12
CA ASP A 144 -21.52 17.31 10.11
C ASP A 144 -22.77 16.97 9.30
N PHE A 145 -23.80 17.83 9.34
CA PHE A 145 -24.97 17.70 8.47
C PHE A 145 -24.59 17.81 6.98
N PHE A 146 -23.79 18.81 6.59
CA PHE A 146 -23.29 18.93 5.22
C PHE A 146 -22.49 17.70 4.79
N ILE A 147 -21.50 17.29 5.60
CA ILE A 147 -20.60 16.18 5.27
C ILE A 147 -21.33 14.84 5.09
N LYS A 148 -22.40 14.61 5.86
CA LYS A 148 -23.20 13.38 5.80
C LYS A 148 -24.14 13.35 4.59
N ASN A 149 -24.69 14.50 4.19
CA ASN A 149 -25.74 14.56 3.18
C ASN A 149 -25.23 14.91 1.77
N VAL A 150 -23.98 15.36 1.62
CA VAL A 150 -23.38 15.56 0.28
C VAL A 150 -23.06 14.22 -0.36
N ASN A 151 -23.71 13.93 -1.48
CA ASN A 151 -23.41 12.82 -2.37
C ASN A 151 -22.30 13.18 -3.36
N ARG A 152 -21.06 12.84 -3.01
CA ARG A 152 -19.87 13.02 -3.88
C ARG A 152 -19.86 12.15 -5.14
N ARG A 153 -20.76 11.18 -5.28
CA ARG A 153 -20.87 10.31 -6.47
C ARG A 153 -21.90 10.83 -7.47
N ASP A 154 -22.71 11.81 -7.08
CA ASP A 154 -23.63 12.46 -7.98
C ASP A 154 -22.83 13.18 -9.08
N ARG A 155 -23.09 12.80 -10.34
CA ARG A 155 -22.47 13.41 -11.53
C ARG A 155 -23.29 14.56 -12.08
N SER A 156 -24.55 14.68 -11.68
CA SER A 156 -25.47 15.73 -12.15
C SER A 156 -25.31 17.02 -11.37
N GLN A 157 -24.94 16.93 -10.08
CA GLN A 157 -24.86 18.08 -9.19
C GLN A 157 -23.54 18.12 -8.41
N GLY A 158 -22.82 19.25 -8.53
CA GLY A 158 -21.60 19.51 -7.76
C GLY A 158 -21.86 19.67 -6.26
N TRP A 159 -20.84 19.41 -5.44
CA TRP A 159 -20.96 19.49 -3.99
C TRP A 159 -21.37 20.88 -3.49
N GLN A 160 -20.98 21.94 -4.20
CA GLN A 160 -21.30 23.32 -3.83
C GLN A 160 -22.81 23.55 -3.87
N ALA A 161 -23.48 23.12 -4.94
CA ALA A 161 -24.93 23.23 -5.09
C ALA A 161 -25.67 22.41 -4.04
N GLN A 162 -25.19 21.19 -3.75
CA GLN A 162 -25.76 20.36 -2.69
C GLN A 162 -25.65 21.03 -1.31
N ILE A 163 -24.52 21.64 -0.97
CA ILE A 163 -24.36 22.34 0.33
C ILE A 163 -25.26 23.60 0.42
N ILE A 164 -25.49 24.29 -0.71
CA ILE A 164 -26.43 25.41 -0.77
C ILE A 164 -27.86 24.94 -0.46
N GLU A 165 -28.30 23.83 -1.06
CA GLU A 165 -29.61 23.22 -0.78
C GLU A 165 -29.74 22.75 0.68
N LEU A 166 -28.63 22.35 1.29
CA LEU A 166 -28.57 21.95 2.70
C LEU A 166 -28.57 23.16 3.67
N GLY A 167 -28.59 24.39 3.16
CA GLY A 167 -28.80 25.60 3.96
C GLY A 167 -27.60 26.55 4.07
N LEU A 168 -26.52 26.32 3.33
CA LEU A 168 -25.47 27.34 3.19
C LEU A 168 -26.02 28.54 2.40
N GLN A 169 -25.79 29.76 2.89
CA GLN A 169 -26.22 31.00 2.23
C GLN A 169 -25.14 31.48 1.24
N PRO A 170 -25.26 31.22 -0.08
CA PRO A 170 -24.18 31.50 -1.04
C PRO A 170 -23.92 32.99 -1.24
N GLU A 171 -24.91 33.85 -1.00
CA GLU A 171 -24.76 35.31 -1.12
C GLU A 171 -24.10 35.95 0.11
N SER A 172 -23.98 35.21 1.22
CA SER A 172 -23.28 35.71 2.40
C SER A 172 -21.77 35.67 2.16
N LEU A 173 -21.05 36.68 2.67
CA LEU A 173 -19.58 36.69 2.63
C LEU A 173 -18.98 35.39 3.17
N LYS A 174 -19.55 34.86 4.27
CA LYS A 174 -19.15 33.59 4.86
C LYS A 174 -19.36 32.41 3.91
N GLY A 175 -20.49 32.33 3.21
CA GLY A 175 -20.78 31.27 2.24
C GLY A 175 -19.88 31.32 1.02
N GLN A 176 -19.62 32.52 0.49
CA GLN A 176 -18.69 32.73 -0.63
C GLN A 176 -17.27 32.29 -0.26
N GLN A 177 -16.76 32.77 0.89
CA GLN A 177 -15.45 32.38 1.42
C GLN A 177 -15.37 30.88 1.70
N PHE A 178 -16.43 30.29 2.25
CA PHE A 178 -16.48 28.86 2.52
C PHE A 178 -16.32 28.04 1.23
N ILE A 179 -17.09 28.35 0.19
CA ILE A 179 -16.99 27.63 -1.08
C ILE A 179 -15.62 27.82 -1.72
N GLN A 180 -15.13 29.06 -1.78
CA GLN A 180 -13.83 29.38 -2.36
C GLN A 180 -12.70 28.64 -1.64
N LEU A 181 -12.57 28.81 -0.33
CA LEU A 181 -11.48 28.24 0.46
C LEU A 181 -11.51 26.71 0.47
N VAL A 182 -12.70 26.09 0.52
CA VAL A 182 -12.80 24.62 0.40
C VAL A 182 -12.27 24.15 -0.96
N ASN A 183 -12.60 24.84 -2.06
CA ASN A 183 -12.04 24.47 -3.38
C ASN A 183 -10.52 24.66 -3.42
N GLU A 184 -10.00 25.74 -2.85
CA GLU A 184 -8.56 26.03 -2.82
C GLU A 184 -7.77 24.97 -2.07
N ILE A 185 -8.24 24.54 -0.88
CA ILE A 185 -7.46 23.61 -0.06
C ILE A 185 -7.64 22.14 -0.43
N ILE A 186 -8.64 21.76 -1.24
CA ILE A 186 -8.78 20.36 -1.67
C ILE A 186 -7.51 19.95 -2.43
N GLY A 187 -6.88 18.87 -1.97
CA GLY A 187 -5.62 18.38 -2.52
C GLY A 187 -4.36 18.96 -1.86
N PHE A 188 -4.47 20.05 -1.09
CA PHE A 188 -3.33 20.60 -0.36
C PHE A 188 -2.80 19.59 0.65
N HIS A 189 -1.47 19.56 0.82
CA HIS A 189 -0.81 18.74 1.81
C HIS A 189 -1.16 19.24 3.21
N ARG A 190 -1.57 18.32 4.09
CA ARG A 190 -1.94 18.61 5.48
C ARG A 190 -0.80 18.26 6.43
N HIS A 191 -0.32 17.01 6.39
CA HIS A 191 0.79 16.53 7.21
C HIS A 191 1.39 15.26 6.60
N LEU A 192 2.58 14.90 7.10
CA LEU A 192 3.21 13.62 6.82
C LEU A 192 2.75 12.57 7.84
N SER A 193 2.50 11.37 7.36
CA SER A 193 2.24 10.19 8.17
C SER A 193 3.16 9.05 7.71
N GLN A 194 3.18 7.95 8.46
CA GLN A 194 3.90 6.74 8.07
C GLN A 194 3.02 5.90 7.13
N HIS A 195 3.62 5.33 6.09
CA HIS A 195 2.92 4.43 5.18
C HIS A 195 2.59 3.12 5.87
N VAL A 196 1.38 2.60 5.62
CA VAL A 196 0.85 1.43 6.34
C VAL A 196 1.51 0.11 5.97
N GLY A 197 2.17 0.01 4.81
CA GLY A 197 2.85 -1.21 4.33
C GLY A 197 4.29 -0.97 3.84
N GLY A 198 4.43 -0.04 2.89
CA GLY A 198 5.67 0.43 2.26
C GLY A 198 6.87 0.62 3.19
N PHE A 199 7.93 -0.10 2.82
CA PHE A 199 9.24 -0.08 3.44
C PHE A 199 10.28 -0.05 2.32
N VAL A 200 11.36 0.71 2.51
CA VAL A 200 12.45 0.84 1.53
C VAL A 200 13.71 0.24 2.10
N ILE A 201 14.40 -0.58 1.30
CA ILE A 201 15.72 -1.13 1.59
C ILE A 201 16.62 -0.78 0.40
N SER A 202 17.76 -0.14 0.67
CA SER A 202 18.73 0.28 -0.33
C SER A 202 20.08 -0.41 -0.15
N SER A 203 20.87 -0.51 -1.22
CA SER A 203 22.26 -1.00 -1.17
C SER A 203 23.21 0.02 -0.51
N GLY A 204 22.97 1.31 -0.74
CA GLY A 204 23.68 2.44 -0.15
C GLY A 204 22.80 3.30 0.77
N PRO A 205 23.34 4.37 1.37
CA PRO A 205 22.58 5.24 2.27
C PRO A 205 21.39 5.90 1.57
N LEU A 206 20.23 5.89 2.21
CA LEU A 206 18.98 6.44 1.67
C LEU A 206 19.09 7.95 1.42
N TYR A 207 19.84 8.69 2.23
CA TYR A 207 20.03 10.13 2.05
C TYR A 207 20.76 10.53 0.75
N GLU A 208 21.33 9.58 0.02
CA GLU A 208 21.92 9.81 -1.30
C GLU A 208 20.89 9.66 -2.44
N LEU A 209 19.71 9.08 -2.14
CA LEU A 209 18.68 8.73 -3.11
C LEU A 209 17.36 9.51 -2.92
N VAL A 210 16.98 9.82 -1.68
CA VAL A 210 15.69 10.44 -1.31
C VAL A 210 15.85 11.68 -0.44
#